data_AF-A0A0F9XGN6-F1
#
_entry.id   AF-A0A0F9XGN6-F1
#
_cell.length_a   1.000
_cell.length_b   1.000
_cell.length_c   1.000
_cell.angle_alpha   90.00
_cell.angle_beta   90.00
_cell.angle_gamma   90.00
#
_symmetry.space_group_name_H-M   'P 1'
#
loop_
_entity.id
_entity.type
_entity.pdbx_description
1 polymer ?
#
loop_
_entity_poly.entity_id
_entity_poly.type
_entity_poly.pdbx_seq_one_letter_code
_entity_poly.pdbx_strand_id
1 'polypeptide(L)'
;MKVPPDGNNIQITRMLSTAASVFKQTADSWATIQQVTGLPEALYGVGKTLPILTEFLKSLEPSLKINEEEKEAKEKKIAAAVQFAKLSEQQAQYFDAILDAITAESQIPKAKRYRIAAVKRGGEPVEAILKEMLQQAIDLATTLSADEKLKSSLQAAFDEVAELKPSLEEDDGAPVAINNWGDGVQLYHAGEGHQNHCTGGSQYNGNGYTFHAASPPKG
;
A
#
# COMPACT_ATOMS: atom_id res chain seq x y z
N MET A 1 17.25 18.65 -43.30
CA MET A 1 15.91 18.02 -43.18
C MET A 1 15.67 17.74 -41.70
N LYS A 2 14.74 18.45 -41.06
CA LYS A 2 14.31 18.13 -39.69
C LYS A 2 13.35 16.94 -39.79
N VAL A 3 13.77 15.78 -39.29
CA VAL A 3 12.86 14.66 -39.07
C VAL A 3 11.78 15.15 -38.10
N PRO A 4 10.48 15.07 -38.46
CA PRO A 4 9.43 15.48 -37.54
C PRO A 4 9.52 14.60 -36.29
N PRO A 5 9.35 15.15 -35.08
CA PRO A 5 9.32 14.33 -33.87
C PRO A 5 8.18 13.31 -33.99
N ASP A 6 8.52 12.02 -33.90
CA ASP A 6 7.54 10.94 -33.83
C ASP A 6 6.50 11.29 -32.75
N GLY A 7 5.22 11.40 -33.15
CA GLY A 7 4.14 11.85 -32.25
C GLY A 7 4.02 11.04 -30.96
N ASN A 8 4.54 9.81 -30.95
CA ASN A 8 4.62 8.93 -29.78
C ASN A 8 5.59 9.47 -28.70
N ASN A 9 6.74 10.00 -29.09
CA ASN A 9 7.74 10.53 -28.15
C ASN A 9 7.24 11.78 -27.42
N ILE A 10 6.43 12.61 -28.10
CA ILE A 10 5.81 13.79 -27.49
C ILE A 10 4.80 13.37 -26.42
N GLN A 11 3.99 12.33 -26.68
CA GLN A 11 3.03 11.81 -25.72
C GLN A 11 3.71 11.19 -24.49
N ILE A 12 4.75 10.38 -24.69
CA ILE A 12 5.51 9.75 -23.60
C ILE A 12 6.19 10.81 -22.73
N THR A 13 6.84 11.79 -23.35
CA THR A 13 7.48 12.89 -22.61
C THR A 13 6.46 13.63 -21.77
N ARG A 14 5.28 13.94 -22.34
CA ARG A 14 4.19 14.62 -21.61
C ARG A 14 3.69 13.80 -20.41
N MET A 15 3.57 12.48 -20.55
CA MET A 15 3.18 11.61 -19.45
C MET A 15 4.20 11.66 -18.31
N LEU A 16 5.49 11.55 -18.62
CA LEU A 16 6.55 11.63 -17.62
C LEU A 16 6.60 12.99 -16.92
N SER A 17 6.47 14.08 -17.69
CA SER A 17 6.39 15.43 -17.11
C SER A 17 5.17 15.58 -16.19
N THR A 18 4.03 14.99 -16.57
CA THR A 18 2.81 15.01 -15.76
C THR A 18 3.01 14.24 -14.47
N ALA A 19 3.50 12.99 -14.54
CA ALA A 19 3.83 12.18 -13.38
C ALA A 19 4.84 12.88 -12.46
N ALA A 20 5.93 13.42 -13.01
CA ALA A 20 6.93 14.17 -12.25
C ALA A 20 6.33 15.42 -11.57
N SER A 21 5.40 16.11 -12.23
CA SER A 21 4.73 17.28 -11.66
C SER A 21 3.79 16.91 -10.52
N VAL A 22 2.98 15.86 -10.69
CA VAL A 22 2.07 15.35 -9.67
C VAL A 22 2.89 14.88 -8.46
N PHE A 23 3.92 14.08 -8.69
CA PHE A 23 4.78 13.55 -7.63
C PHE A 23 5.52 14.67 -6.88
N LYS A 24 5.96 15.71 -7.60
CA LYS A 24 6.55 16.89 -6.99
C LYS A 24 5.55 17.58 -6.06
N GLN A 25 4.31 17.79 -6.49
CA GLN A 25 3.29 18.43 -5.68
C GLN A 25 3.00 17.63 -4.39
N THR A 26 2.90 16.31 -4.50
CA THR A 26 2.81 15.42 -3.35
C THR A 26 4.04 15.58 -2.46
N ALA A 27 5.26 15.52 -3.00
CA ALA A 27 6.50 15.67 -2.23
C ALA A 27 6.56 17.02 -1.47
N ASP A 28 6.20 18.12 -2.13
CA ASP A 28 6.15 19.46 -1.54
C ASP A 28 5.13 19.53 -0.39
N SER A 29 3.98 18.84 -0.53
CA SER A 29 2.97 18.76 0.53
C SER A 29 3.48 17.94 1.73
N TRP A 30 4.16 16.84 1.46
CA TRP A 30 4.76 15.95 2.46
C TRP A 30 5.97 16.56 3.16
N ALA A 31 6.61 17.60 2.63
CA ALA A 31 7.72 18.30 3.30
C ALA A 31 7.31 18.87 4.68
N THR A 32 6.02 19.11 4.89
CA THR A 32 5.47 19.60 6.16
C THR A 32 5.32 18.50 7.23
N ILE A 33 5.45 17.23 6.85
CA ILE A 33 5.22 16.07 7.75
C ILE A 33 6.13 16.09 8.97
N GLN A 34 7.35 16.63 8.84
CA GLN A 34 8.32 16.72 9.95
C GLN A 34 7.84 17.58 11.11
N GLN A 35 6.85 18.46 10.88
CA GLN A 35 6.24 19.29 11.90
C GLN A 35 5.11 18.58 12.65
N VAL A 36 4.73 17.38 12.19
CA VAL A 36 3.62 16.60 12.73
C VAL A 36 4.15 15.57 13.71
N THR A 37 3.77 15.66 14.99
CA THR A 37 4.16 14.69 16.02
C THR A 37 3.15 13.54 16.16
N GLY A 38 3.62 12.38 16.63
CA GLY A 38 2.77 11.22 16.93
C GLY A 38 2.36 10.40 15.70
N LEU A 39 3.18 10.45 14.64
CA LEU A 39 3.04 9.60 13.45
C LEU A 39 4.05 8.44 13.49
N PRO A 40 3.74 7.31 12.84
CA PRO A 40 4.73 6.27 12.58
C PRO A 40 5.96 6.81 11.85
N GLU A 41 7.13 6.26 12.18
CA GLU A 41 8.42 6.68 11.62
C GLU A 41 8.43 6.65 10.08
N ALA A 42 7.77 5.63 9.51
CA ALA A 42 7.70 5.43 8.07
C ALA A 42 7.07 6.60 7.30
N LEU A 43 6.16 7.36 7.92
CA LEU A 43 5.57 8.54 7.27
C LEU A 43 6.60 9.66 7.10
N TYR A 44 7.58 9.79 8.00
CA TYR A 44 8.68 10.73 7.79
C TYR A 44 9.62 10.22 6.68
N GLY A 45 9.78 8.90 6.56
CA GLY A 45 10.51 8.26 5.46
C GLY A 45 9.92 8.60 4.08
N VAL A 46 8.58 8.64 3.96
CA VAL A 46 7.88 9.13 2.76
C VAL A 46 8.36 10.53 2.40
N GLY A 47 8.31 11.47 3.35
CA GLY A 47 8.67 12.87 3.11
C GLY A 47 10.11 13.07 2.60
N LYS A 48 11.06 12.20 3.02
CA LYS A 48 12.44 12.22 2.53
C LYS A 48 12.61 11.58 1.15
N THR A 49 11.82 10.55 0.87
CA THR A 49 11.98 9.69 -0.31
C THR A 49 11.32 10.26 -1.57
N LEU A 50 10.13 10.87 -1.43
CA LEU A 50 9.38 11.39 -2.59
C LEU A 50 10.16 12.40 -3.45
N PRO A 51 10.98 13.31 -2.88
CA PRO A 51 11.83 14.18 -3.68
C PRO A 51 12.82 13.43 -4.59
N ILE A 52 13.39 12.32 -4.12
CA ILE A 52 14.37 11.51 -4.88
C ILE A 52 13.69 10.84 -6.08
N LEU A 53 12.51 10.24 -5.86
CA LEU A 53 11.70 9.66 -6.93
C LEU A 53 11.22 10.71 -7.95
N THR A 54 10.95 11.94 -7.48
CA THR A 54 10.60 13.08 -8.35
C THR A 54 11.77 13.46 -9.26
N GLU A 55 12.99 13.53 -8.71
CA GLU A 55 14.21 13.79 -9.50
C GLU A 55 14.44 12.67 -10.52
N PHE A 56 14.22 11.43 -10.12
CA PHE A 56 14.31 10.29 -11.02
C PHE A 56 13.33 10.36 -12.19
N LEU A 57 12.05 10.64 -11.95
CA LEU A 57 11.05 10.80 -13.02
C LEU A 57 11.46 11.88 -14.04
N LYS A 58 12.03 13.00 -13.58
CA LYS A 58 12.53 14.06 -14.47
C LYS A 58 13.75 13.62 -15.27
N SER A 59 14.62 12.81 -14.66
CA SER A 59 15.80 12.27 -15.33
C SER A 59 15.46 11.34 -16.49
N LEU A 60 14.27 10.71 -16.45
CA LEU A 60 13.81 9.79 -17.49
C LEU A 60 13.48 10.50 -18.82
N GLU A 61 13.04 11.76 -18.79
CA GLU A 61 12.66 12.53 -19.98
C GLU A 61 13.78 12.65 -21.03
N PRO A 62 15.01 13.09 -20.70
CA PRO A 62 16.10 13.20 -21.67
C PRO A 62 16.60 11.83 -22.16
N SER A 63 16.58 10.78 -21.32
CA SER A 63 17.03 9.42 -21.68
C SER A 63 16.15 8.72 -22.71
N LEU A 64 14.92 9.21 -22.95
CA LEU A 64 14.03 8.67 -23.99
C LEU A 64 14.23 9.31 -25.36
N LYS A 65 15.07 10.36 -25.46
CA LYS A 65 15.43 11.03 -26.71
C LYS A 65 16.58 10.34 -27.47
N ILE A 66 17.02 9.15 -27.03
CA ILE A 66 18.18 8.46 -27.60
C ILE A 66 17.86 7.87 -28.99
N ASN A 67 18.78 8.13 -29.92
CA ASN A 67 18.75 7.67 -31.32
C ASN A 67 19.11 6.18 -31.44
N GLU A 68 18.41 5.49 -32.34
CA GLU A 68 18.77 4.22 -33.02
C GLU A 68 19.60 3.16 -32.26
N GLU A 69 19.27 2.82 -31.02
CA GLU A 69 19.56 1.48 -30.50
C GLU A 69 18.37 0.54 -30.79
N GLU A 70 18.68 -0.75 -30.98
CA GLU A 70 17.76 -1.84 -31.35
C GLU A 70 16.30 -1.58 -30.93
N LYS A 71 15.44 -1.42 -31.94
CA LYS A 71 14.05 -0.99 -31.80
C LYS A 71 13.29 -1.74 -30.68
N GLU A 72 13.53 -3.04 -30.53
CA GLU A 72 12.87 -3.87 -29.51
C GLU A 72 13.35 -3.56 -28.07
N ALA A 73 14.66 -3.38 -27.86
CA ALA A 73 15.20 -2.99 -26.57
C ALA A 73 14.72 -1.59 -26.17
N LYS A 74 14.61 -0.68 -27.15
CA LYS A 74 14.05 0.66 -26.97
C LYS A 74 12.57 0.64 -26.59
N GLU A 75 11.75 -0.19 -27.24
CA GLU A 75 10.32 -0.31 -26.93
C GLU A 75 10.07 -0.83 -25.51
N LYS A 76 10.84 -1.83 -25.06
CA LYS A 76 10.73 -2.35 -23.67
C LYS A 76 11.12 -1.29 -22.63
N LYS A 77 12.20 -0.57 -22.87
CA LYS A 77 12.67 0.55 -22.05
C LYS A 77 11.62 1.66 -21.92
N ILE A 78 11.03 2.06 -23.04
CA ILE A 78 9.93 3.05 -23.07
C ILE A 78 8.71 2.55 -22.31
N ALA A 79 8.31 1.29 -22.53
CA ALA A 79 7.14 0.72 -21.86
C ALA A 79 7.31 0.70 -20.34
N ALA A 80 8.50 0.31 -19.85
CA ALA A 80 8.80 0.29 -18.43
C ALA A 80 8.80 1.70 -17.82
N ALA A 81 9.37 2.70 -18.50
CA ALA A 81 9.30 4.11 -18.05
C ALA A 81 7.86 4.64 -18.00
N VAL A 82 7.02 4.28 -18.98
CA VAL A 82 5.60 4.64 -19.00
C VAL A 82 4.82 3.96 -17.88
N GLN A 83 5.09 2.68 -17.61
CA GLN A 83 4.47 1.96 -16.50
C GLN A 83 4.83 2.61 -15.16
N PHE A 84 6.10 2.95 -14.97
CA PHE A 84 6.56 3.62 -13.76
C PHE A 84 5.96 5.02 -13.59
N ALA A 85 5.78 5.77 -14.68
CA ALA A 85 5.07 7.05 -14.64
C ALA A 85 3.61 6.89 -14.15
N LYS A 86 2.89 5.90 -14.69
CA LYS A 86 1.51 5.59 -14.27
C LYS A 86 1.45 5.15 -12.81
N LEU A 87 2.36 4.28 -12.40
CA LEU A 87 2.48 3.86 -11.00
C LEU A 87 2.71 5.07 -10.10
N SER A 88 3.61 5.97 -10.48
CA SER A 88 3.91 7.18 -9.71
C SER A 88 2.68 8.08 -9.54
N GLU A 89 1.89 8.27 -10.60
CA GLU A 89 0.62 9.01 -10.50
C GLU A 89 -0.39 8.34 -9.55
N GLN A 90 -0.51 7.01 -9.61
CA GLN A 90 -1.40 6.26 -8.71
C GLN A 90 -0.94 6.36 -7.26
N GLN A 91 0.36 6.18 -7.01
CA GLN A 91 0.91 6.22 -5.65
C GLN A 91 0.92 7.64 -5.07
N ALA A 92 1.07 8.68 -5.90
CA ALA A 92 0.85 10.06 -5.46
C ALA A 92 -0.56 10.27 -4.88
N GLN A 93 -1.61 9.73 -5.52
CA GLN A 93 -2.97 9.81 -4.99
C GLN A 93 -3.14 9.06 -3.67
N TYR A 94 -2.44 7.94 -3.49
CA TYR A 94 -2.40 7.24 -2.21
C TYR A 94 -1.76 8.11 -1.13
N PHE A 95 -0.57 8.66 -1.40
CA PHE A 95 0.16 9.52 -0.46
C PHE A 95 -0.62 10.79 -0.10
N ASP A 96 -1.25 11.45 -1.08
CA ASP A 96 -2.10 12.63 -0.83
C ASP A 96 -3.28 12.25 0.08
N ALA A 97 -3.93 11.12 -0.16
CA ALA A 97 -5.05 10.67 0.68
C ALA A 97 -4.63 10.35 2.12
N ILE A 98 -3.44 9.78 2.31
CA ILE A 98 -2.86 9.58 3.64
C ILE A 98 -2.58 10.92 4.31
N LEU A 99 -1.96 11.87 3.59
CA LEU A 99 -1.61 13.18 4.12
C LEU A 99 -2.86 13.98 4.51
N ASP A 100 -3.88 13.99 3.67
CA ASP A 100 -5.18 14.61 3.96
C ASP A 100 -5.79 14.01 5.22
N ALA A 101 -5.77 12.67 5.34
CA ALA A 101 -6.35 11.98 6.47
C ALA A 101 -5.67 12.33 7.80
N ILE A 102 -4.35 12.57 7.83
CA ILE A 102 -3.61 12.89 9.07
C ILE A 102 -3.52 14.39 9.38
N THR A 103 -3.69 15.25 8.37
CA THR A 103 -3.66 16.71 8.53
C THR A 103 -5.03 17.31 8.81
N ALA A 104 -6.12 16.64 8.41
CA ALA A 104 -7.48 17.10 8.69
C ALA A 104 -7.71 17.41 10.18
N GLU A 105 -8.53 18.41 10.47
CA GLU A 105 -8.96 18.68 11.84
C GLU A 105 -9.92 17.57 12.29
N SER A 106 -9.57 16.87 13.37
CA SER A 106 -10.35 15.74 13.87
C SER A 106 -10.02 15.44 15.32
N GLN A 107 -11.02 14.96 16.06
CA GLN A 107 -10.86 14.41 17.41
C GLN A 107 -10.22 13.01 17.40
N ILE A 108 -10.13 12.35 16.23
CA ILE A 108 -9.51 11.03 16.10
C ILE A 108 -7.97 11.19 16.05
N PRO A 109 -7.22 10.42 16.85
CA PRO A 109 -5.76 10.44 16.82
C PRO A 109 -5.18 10.21 15.42
N LYS A 110 -4.12 10.93 15.06
CA LYS A 110 -3.50 10.91 13.72
C LYS A 110 -3.09 9.51 13.27
N ALA A 111 -2.46 8.73 14.15
CA ALA A 111 -2.09 7.34 13.87
C ALA A 111 -3.31 6.45 13.53
N LYS A 112 -4.45 6.65 14.21
CA LYS A 112 -5.70 5.93 13.89
C LYS A 112 -6.29 6.39 12.56
N ARG A 113 -6.20 7.68 12.23
CA ARG A 113 -6.62 8.21 10.93
C ARG A 113 -5.78 7.65 9.78
N TYR A 114 -4.46 7.56 9.99
CA TYR A 114 -3.56 6.87 9.06
C TYR A 114 -4.01 5.44 8.80
N ARG A 115 -4.21 4.63 9.84
CA ARG A 115 -4.67 3.22 9.70
C ARG A 115 -5.99 3.13 8.92
N ILE A 116 -6.98 3.97 9.25
CA ILE A 116 -8.27 4.00 8.53
C ILE A 116 -8.07 4.35 7.06
N ALA A 117 -7.23 5.35 6.75
CA ALA A 117 -6.98 5.77 5.38
C ALA A 117 -6.24 4.70 4.57
N ALA A 118 -5.24 4.05 5.15
CA ALA A 118 -4.52 2.95 4.53
C ALA A 118 -5.44 1.76 4.23
N VAL A 119 -6.28 1.33 5.19
CA VAL A 119 -7.26 0.24 5.00
C VAL A 119 -8.24 0.55 3.87
N LYS A 120 -8.78 1.78 3.80
CA LYS A 120 -9.67 2.20 2.71
C LYS A 120 -9.02 2.14 1.32
N ARG A 121 -7.69 2.11 1.26
CA ARG A 121 -6.88 2.12 0.05
C ARG A 121 -6.20 0.78 -0.24
N GLY A 122 -6.61 -0.31 0.43
CA GLY A 122 -6.08 -1.66 0.20
C GLY A 122 -5.28 -2.23 1.37
N GLY A 123 -4.99 -1.44 2.40
CA GLY A 123 -4.34 -1.89 3.63
C GLY A 123 -2.81 -2.00 3.53
N GLU A 124 -2.21 -1.66 2.40
CA GLU A 124 -0.75 -1.66 2.27
C GLU A 124 -0.12 -0.51 3.07
N PRO A 125 0.95 -0.79 3.84
CA PRO A 125 1.65 0.23 4.59
C PRO A 125 2.55 1.09 3.70
N VAL A 126 2.83 2.32 4.15
CA VAL A 126 3.53 3.34 3.32
C VAL A 126 4.94 2.91 2.94
N GLU A 127 5.66 2.23 3.85
CA GLU A 127 7.00 1.72 3.61
C GLU A 127 7.03 0.60 2.58
N ALA A 128 5.99 -0.23 2.48
CA ALA A 128 5.93 -1.27 1.46
C ALA A 128 5.80 -0.66 0.06
N ILE A 129 4.90 0.31 -0.09
CA ILE A 129 4.71 1.06 -1.34
C ILE A 129 6.00 1.77 -1.73
N LEU A 130 6.68 2.44 -0.79
CA LEU A 130 7.96 3.10 -1.07
C LEU A 130 9.04 2.10 -1.53
N LYS A 131 9.17 0.95 -0.85
CA LYS A 131 10.15 -0.09 -1.24
C LYS A 131 9.92 -0.54 -2.67
N GLU A 132 8.68 -0.82 -3.04
CA GLU A 132 8.35 -1.26 -4.40
C GLU A 132 8.68 -0.18 -5.43
N MET A 133 8.28 1.07 -5.18
CA MET A 133 8.59 2.18 -6.09
C MET A 133 10.09 2.39 -6.25
N LEU A 134 10.85 2.33 -5.14
CA LEU A 134 12.30 2.49 -5.18
C LEU A 134 12.99 1.34 -5.91
N GLN A 135 12.54 0.09 -5.70
CA GLN A 135 13.06 -1.06 -6.44
C GLN A 135 12.87 -0.89 -7.94
N GLN A 136 11.65 -0.54 -8.38
CA GLN A 136 11.38 -0.29 -9.80
C GLN A 136 12.21 0.88 -10.35
N ALA A 137 12.41 1.93 -9.55
CA ALA A 137 13.26 3.06 -9.93
C ALA A 137 14.73 2.65 -10.08
N ILE A 138 15.26 1.80 -9.21
CA ILE A 138 16.63 1.26 -9.29
C ILE A 138 16.81 0.41 -10.55
N ASP A 139 15.85 -0.48 -10.83
CA ASP A 139 15.87 -1.35 -12.01
C ASP A 139 15.87 -0.51 -13.31
N LEU A 140 15.01 0.52 -13.35
CA LEU A 140 14.96 1.46 -14.46
C LEU A 140 16.21 2.33 -14.55
N ALA A 141 16.73 2.82 -13.42
CA ALA A 141 17.93 3.64 -13.40
C ALA A 141 19.14 2.87 -13.93
N THR A 142 19.26 1.58 -13.60
CA THR A 142 20.31 0.69 -14.10
C THR A 142 20.30 0.58 -15.63
N THR A 143 19.12 0.70 -16.25
CA THR A 143 18.94 0.54 -17.70
C THR A 143 18.84 1.86 -18.48
N LEU A 144 18.41 2.94 -17.85
CA LEU A 144 18.07 4.22 -18.51
C LEU A 144 18.88 5.42 -18.01
N SER A 145 19.38 5.39 -16.78
CA SER A 145 20.10 6.52 -16.19
C SER A 145 21.60 6.34 -16.30
N ALA A 146 22.29 7.37 -16.78
CA ALA A 146 23.75 7.49 -16.70
C ALA A 146 24.22 8.19 -15.42
N ASP A 147 23.28 8.68 -14.58
CA ASP A 147 23.61 9.39 -13.36
C ASP A 147 23.83 8.42 -12.20
N GLU A 148 25.11 8.13 -11.94
CA GLU A 148 25.55 7.27 -10.83
C GLU A 148 25.22 7.86 -9.45
N LYS A 149 25.16 9.20 -9.31
CA LYS A 149 24.76 9.81 -8.03
C LYS A 149 23.29 9.53 -7.77
N LEU A 150 22.44 9.69 -8.77
CA LEU A 150 21.02 9.42 -8.65
C LEU A 150 20.75 7.94 -8.34
N LYS A 151 21.46 7.01 -8.99
CA LYS A 151 21.41 5.57 -8.65
C LYS A 151 21.79 5.31 -7.20
N SER A 152 22.89 5.91 -6.73
CA SER A 152 23.32 5.79 -5.35
C SER A 152 22.30 6.37 -4.36
N SER A 153 21.66 7.50 -4.69
CA SER A 153 20.61 8.10 -3.86
C SER A 153 19.36 7.23 -3.80
N LEU A 154 18.96 6.60 -4.91
CA LEU A 154 17.84 5.66 -4.95
C LEU A 154 18.13 4.42 -4.09
N GLN A 155 19.34 3.85 -4.20
CA GLN A 155 19.74 2.69 -3.38
C GLN A 155 19.78 3.04 -1.89
N ALA A 156 20.37 4.18 -1.54
CA ALA A 156 20.43 4.62 -0.14
C ALA A 156 19.03 4.85 0.44
N ALA A 157 18.11 5.42 -0.34
CA ALA A 157 16.71 5.58 0.07
C ALA A 157 16.01 4.23 0.23
N PHE A 158 16.28 3.26 -0.65
CA PHE A 158 15.76 1.90 -0.52
C PHE A 158 16.22 1.24 0.77
N ASP A 159 17.51 1.35 1.09
CA ASP A 159 18.08 0.78 2.30
C ASP A 159 17.50 1.45 3.55
N GLU A 160 17.36 2.79 3.57
CA GLU A 160 16.73 3.51 4.69
C GLU A 160 15.27 3.06 4.88
N VAL A 161 14.50 2.93 3.79
CA VAL A 161 13.11 2.46 3.87
C VAL A 161 13.05 0.98 4.27
N ALA A 162 14.03 0.16 3.87
CA ALA A 162 14.15 -1.25 4.23
C ALA A 162 14.21 -1.45 5.75
N GLU A 163 14.92 -0.57 6.44
CA GLU A 163 15.13 -0.58 7.89
C GLU A 163 13.96 -0.01 8.70
N LEU A 164 12.98 0.65 8.06
CA LEU A 164 11.82 1.18 8.75
C LEU A 164 11.00 0.07 9.40
N LYS A 165 10.53 0.35 10.62
CA LYS A 165 9.58 -0.50 11.31
C LYS A 165 8.22 -0.47 10.60
N PRO A 166 7.48 -1.60 10.60
CA PRO A 166 6.13 -1.64 10.08
C PRO A 166 5.26 -0.53 10.66
N SER A 167 4.62 0.26 9.81
CA SER A 167 3.78 1.39 10.23
C SER A 167 2.33 0.99 10.48
N LEU A 168 1.91 -0.13 9.92
CA LEU A 168 0.67 -0.82 10.22
C LEU A 168 1.02 -2.11 10.95
N GLU A 169 0.39 -2.34 12.10
CA GLU A 169 0.40 -3.64 12.74
C GLU A 169 -0.36 -4.62 11.83
N GLU A 170 0.16 -5.85 11.66
CA GLU A 170 -0.69 -6.94 11.19
C GLU A 170 -1.87 -7.01 12.16
N ASP A 171 -3.08 -7.06 11.62
CA ASP A 171 -4.28 -7.11 12.43
C ASP A 171 -4.24 -8.43 13.22
N ASP A 172 -3.73 -8.39 14.45
CA ASP A 172 -3.95 -9.40 15.48
C ASP A 172 -5.47 -9.42 15.68
N GLY A 173 -6.17 -10.19 14.82
CA GLY A 173 -7.58 -10.08 14.53
C GLY A 173 -8.35 -9.52 15.71
N ALA A 174 -8.71 -8.23 15.62
CA ALA A 174 -9.39 -7.55 16.70
C ALA A 174 -10.55 -8.45 17.17
N PRO A 175 -10.68 -8.75 18.47
CA PRO A 175 -11.70 -9.67 18.95
C PRO A 175 -13.04 -9.20 18.39
N VAL A 176 -13.70 -10.07 17.62
CA VAL A 176 -14.98 -9.77 16.98
C VAL A 176 -15.93 -9.26 18.07
N ALA A 177 -16.15 -7.94 18.09
CA ALA A 177 -17.06 -7.33 19.04
C ALA A 177 -18.49 -7.56 18.54
N ILE A 178 -19.07 -8.71 18.92
CA ILE A 178 -20.47 -9.01 18.67
C ILE A 178 -21.30 -8.22 19.68
N ASN A 179 -21.85 -7.09 19.25
CA ASN A 179 -22.82 -6.33 20.05
C ASN A 179 -24.23 -6.81 19.68
N ASN A 180 -24.88 -7.59 20.54
CA ASN A 180 -26.31 -7.88 20.41
C ASN A 180 -27.11 -6.91 21.30
N TRP A 181 -28.16 -6.33 20.73
CA TRP A 181 -29.11 -5.50 21.46
C TRP A 181 -30.46 -6.21 21.50
N GLY A 182 -30.90 -6.58 22.70
CA GLY A 182 -32.16 -7.29 22.94
C GLY A 182 -32.07 -8.24 24.13
N ASP A 183 -33.22 -8.62 24.69
CA ASP A 183 -33.29 -9.61 25.77
C ASP A 183 -33.20 -11.03 25.20
N GLY A 184 -32.17 -11.78 25.63
CA GLY A 184 -31.95 -13.16 25.21
C GLY A 184 -30.73 -13.79 25.87
N VAL A 185 -30.68 -15.12 25.93
CA VAL A 185 -29.53 -15.86 26.49
C VAL A 185 -28.46 -16.00 25.41
N GLN A 186 -27.28 -15.45 25.65
CA GLN A 186 -26.10 -15.67 24.81
C GLN A 186 -25.31 -16.87 25.34
N LEU A 187 -25.12 -17.87 24.49
CA LEU A 187 -24.25 -19.00 24.78
C LEU A 187 -22.86 -18.69 24.22
N TYR A 188 -21.90 -18.45 25.10
CA TYR A 188 -20.49 -18.23 24.73
C TYR A 188 -19.69 -19.52 24.99
N HIS A 189 -18.96 -20.01 23.99
CA HIS A 189 -18.06 -21.16 24.10
C HIS A 189 -16.69 -20.78 23.56
N ALA A 190 -15.73 -20.56 24.47
CA ALA A 190 -14.36 -20.16 24.14
C ALA A 190 -13.38 -21.33 24.00
N GLY A 191 -13.85 -22.57 24.12
CA GLY A 191 -13.03 -23.78 24.01
C GLY A 191 -13.22 -24.52 22.69
N GLU A 192 -12.49 -25.62 22.52
CA GLU A 192 -12.69 -26.56 21.43
C GLU A 192 -13.86 -27.51 21.73
N GLY A 193 -14.74 -27.74 20.75
CA GLY A 193 -15.92 -28.60 20.90
C GLY A 193 -17.15 -28.04 20.18
N HIS A 194 -18.28 -28.74 20.30
CA HIS A 194 -19.55 -28.34 19.67
C HIS A 194 -20.51 -27.74 20.70
N GLN A 195 -21.02 -26.53 20.44
CA GLN A 195 -22.21 -26.03 21.14
C GLN A 195 -23.44 -26.71 20.57
N ASN A 196 -24.12 -27.50 21.40
CA ASN A 196 -25.41 -28.10 21.06
C ASN A 196 -26.51 -27.36 21.83
N HIS A 197 -27.51 -26.85 21.12
CA HIS A 197 -28.64 -26.13 21.71
C HIS A 197 -29.96 -26.86 21.45
N CYS A 198 -30.68 -27.24 22.51
CA CYS A 198 -32.04 -27.77 22.44
C CYS A 198 -33.01 -26.80 23.14
N THR A 199 -34.04 -26.36 22.43
CA THR A 199 -35.11 -25.50 22.96
C THR A 199 -36.27 -26.29 23.61
N GLY A 200 -36.15 -27.62 23.68
CA GLY A 200 -37.06 -28.55 24.36
C GLY A 200 -36.76 -30.02 24.02
N GLY A 201 -37.14 -30.96 24.89
CA GLY A 201 -36.85 -32.40 24.74
C GLY A 201 -35.63 -32.89 25.54
N SER A 202 -35.17 -34.11 25.27
CA SER A 202 -33.98 -34.69 25.93
C SER A 202 -32.78 -34.66 24.98
N GLN A 203 -31.68 -34.07 25.44
CA GLN A 203 -30.41 -34.04 24.70
C GLN A 203 -29.45 -35.07 25.32
N TYR A 204 -28.87 -35.92 24.48
CA TYR A 204 -27.89 -36.92 24.89
C TYR A 204 -26.56 -36.62 24.20
N ASN A 205 -25.53 -36.28 24.98
CA ASN A 205 -24.17 -36.05 24.49
C ASN A 205 -23.27 -37.17 25.02
N GLY A 206 -22.40 -37.74 24.18
CA GLY A 206 -21.43 -38.74 24.61
C GLY A 206 -20.24 -38.82 23.67
N ASN A 207 -19.04 -39.01 24.23
CA ASN A 207 -17.83 -39.33 23.46
C ASN A 207 -17.64 -40.85 23.50
N GLY A 208 -18.22 -41.55 22.51
CA GLY A 208 -17.91 -42.96 22.24
C GLY A 208 -18.69 -44.05 22.99
N TYR A 209 -20.00 -43.91 23.24
CA TYR A 209 -20.83 -45.03 23.73
C TYR A 209 -22.14 -45.19 22.95
N THR A 210 -22.56 -46.45 22.74
CA THR A 210 -23.83 -46.84 22.12
C THR A 210 -25.00 -46.55 23.07
N PHE A 211 -25.97 -45.75 22.62
CA PHE A 211 -27.16 -45.42 23.40
C PHE A 211 -28.29 -46.41 23.10
N HIS A 212 -28.72 -47.20 24.10
CA HIS A 212 -29.94 -48.02 24.01
C HIS A 212 -31.08 -47.33 24.75
N ALA A 213 -32.03 -46.78 24.01
CA ALA A 213 -33.30 -46.32 24.56
C ALA A 213 -34.38 -47.38 24.38
N ALA A 214 -35.05 -47.75 25.48
CA ALA A 214 -36.31 -48.47 25.44
C ALA A 214 -37.43 -47.51 25.89
N SER A 215 -38.48 -47.41 25.08
CA SER A 215 -39.67 -46.66 25.46
C SER A 215 -40.53 -47.51 26.41
N PRO A 216 -41.11 -46.95 27.49
CA PRO A 216 -42.03 -47.70 28.34
C PRO A 216 -43.33 -48.01 27.58
N PRO A 217 -44.03 -49.11 27.92
CA PRO A 217 -45.27 -49.46 27.24
C PRO A 217 -46.34 -48.42 27.56
N LYS A 218 -47.08 -48.00 26.54
CA LYS A 218 -48.19 -47.06 26.68
C LYS A 218 -49.30 -47.74 27.48
N GLY A 219 -49.66 -47.15 28.62
CA GLY A 219 -50.93 -47.41 29.31
C GLY A 219 -52.08 -46.67 28.64
#